data_AF-X1H5F8-F1
#
_entry.id   AF-X1H5F8-F1
#
_cell.length_a   1.000
_cell.length_b   1.000
_cell.length_c   1.000
_cell.angle_alpha   90.00
_cell.angle_beta   90.00
_cell.angle_gamma   90.00
#
_symmetry.space_group_name_H-M   'P 1'
#
loop_
_entity.id
_entity.type
_entity.pdbx_description
1 polymer ?
#
loop_
_entity_poly.entity_id
_entity_poly.type
_entity_poly.pdbx_seq_one_letter_code
_entity_poly.pdbx_strand_id
1 'polypeptide(L)'
;METFEQRLQRFKSEEPAEFIETILLSIQNSFIPELVIALENRCGDLLILGIHSVIETVSENIFLKKGVSGFKFYLENFVDADKEGFRFSEIADVLNDLRNIIAHQKISKLGHSFGYDFGAQVGYYKIDGNIMILNPSIFFEQFKSAFKKGIKTKRRIWDYAQLLSPEQTREANEKFIQKFMRK
;
A
#
# COMPACT_ATOMS: atom_id res chain seq x y z
N MET A 1 -10.70 -16.87 21.75
CA MET A 1 -10.94 -16.37 20.38
C MET A 1 -12.18 -15.51 20.44
N GLU A 2 -12.10 -14.25 20.04
CA GLU A 2 -13.22 -13.30 20.09
C GLU A 2 -14.28 -13.65 19.02
N THR A 3 -15.58 -13.50 19.32
CA THR A 3 -16.66 -13.72 18.35
C THR A 3 -16.82 -12.53 17.39
N PHE A 4 -17.64 -12.69 16.34
CA PHE A 4 -17.97 -11.59 15.43
C PHE A 4 -18.68 -10.45 16.16
N GLU A 5 -19.64 -10.79 17.02
CA GLU A 5 -20.45 -9.84 17.79
C GLU A 5 -19.59 -9.07 18.80
N GLN A 6 -18.65 -9.75 19.45
CA GLN A 6 -17.68 -9.12 20.35
C GLN A 6 -16.81 -8.10 19.61
N ARG A 7 -16.26 -8.48 18.43
CA ARG A 7 -15.50 -7.55 17.57
C ARG A 7 -16.34 -6.35 17.13
N LEU A 8 -17.57 -6.61 16.66
CA LEU A 8 -18.47 -5.55 16.20
C LEU A 8 -18.81 -4.58 17.33
N GLN A 9 -19.02 -5.09 18.54
CA GLN A 9 -19.28 -4.26 19.70
C GLN A 9 -18.06 -3.38 20.01
N ARG A 10 -16.86 -3.97 19.98
CA ARG A 10 -15.58 -3.27 20.20
C ARG A 10 -15.43 -2.06 19.27
N PHE A 11 -15.58 -2.27 17.96
CA PHE A 11 -15.52 -1.18 16.96
C PHE A 11 -16.61 -0.10 17.12
N LYS A 12 -17.75 -0.43 17.75
CA LYS A 12 -18.84 0.52 18.01
C LYS A 12 -18.69 1.26 19.34
N SER A 13 -18.04 0.66 20.34
CA SER A 13 -17.96 1.19 21.70
C SER A 13 -16.63 1.86 22.04
N GLU A 14 -15.56 1.53 21.32
CA GLU A 14 -14.21 2.07 21.57
C GLU A 14 -13.92 3.36 20.79
N GLU A 15 -12.72 3.92 21.00
CA GLU A 15 -12.21 5.06 20.24
C GLU A 15 -12.30 4.76 18.73
N PRO A 16 -12.78 5.71 17.89
CA PRO A 16 -12.93 5.52 16.45
C PRO A 16 -11.67 5.09 15.68
N ALA A 17 -10.51 5.03 16.33
CA ALA A 17 -9.23 4.63 15.76
C ALA A 17 -8.92 3.13 15.91
N GLU A 18 -9.63 2.38 16.76
CA GLU A 18 -9.27 0.97 17.04
C GLU A 18 -9.30 0.06 15.80
N PHE A 19 -10.25 0.30 14.88
CA PHE A 19 -10.30 -0.43 13.61
C PHE A 19 -9.07 -0.16 12.73
N ILE A 20 -8.53 1.06 12.77
CA ILE A 20 -7.32 1.46 12.03
C ILE A 20 -6.16 0.61 12.54
N GLU A 21 -5.97 0.56 13.86
CA GLU A 21 -4.90 -0.23 14.48
C GLU A 21 -5.06 -1.72 14.19
N THR A 22 -6.30 -2.23 14.21
CA THR A 22 -6.60 -3.61 13.85
C THR A 22 -6.19 -3.92 12.40
N ILE A 23 -6.54 -3.06 11.45
CA ILE A 23 -6.15 -3.20 10.03
C ILE A 23 -4.61 -3.17 9.89
N LEU A 24 -3.95 -2.18 10.51
CA LEU A 24 -2.50 -2.03 10.41
C LEU A 24 -1.74 -3.19 11.05
N LEU A 25 -2.20 -3.69 12.20
CA LEU A 25 -1.63 -4.87 12.84
C LEU A 25 -1.81 -6.12 11.98
N SER A 26 -2.98 -6.30 11.36
CA SER A 26 -3.24 -7.43 10.46
C SER A 26 -2.31 -7.40 9.24
N ILE A 27 -2.17 -6.23 8.61
CA ILE A 27 -1.23 -6.05 7.48
C ILE A 27 0.20 -6.36 7.91
N GLN A 28 0.65 -5.78 9.04
CA GLN A 28 2.02 -5.92 9.50
C GLN A 28 2.37 -7.37 9.88
N ASN A 29 1.46 -8.08 10.55
CA ASN A 29 1.75 -9.39 11.13
C ASN A 29 1.34 -10.57 10.25
N SER A 30 0.46 -10.36 9.26
CA SER A 30 -0.03 -11.44 8.38
C SER A 30 0.33 -11.20 6.92
N PHE A 31 0.10 -9.99 6.40
CA PHE A 31 0.27 -9.72 4.96
C PHE A 31 1.71 -9.43 4.55
N ILE A 32 2.43 -8.59 5.30
CA ILE A 32 3.85 -8.26 5.01
C ILE A 32 4.74 -9.52 4.98
N PRO A 33 4.61 -10.50 5.89
CA PRO A 33 5.35 -11.76 5.80
C PRO A 33 5.17 -12.51 4.47
N GLU A 34 3.96 -12.55 3.92
CA GLU A 34 3.71 -13.17 2.61
C GLU A 34 4.45 -12.44 1.48
N LEU A 35 4.51 -11.10 1.54
CA LEU A 35 5.27 -10.28 0.60
C LEU A 35 6.79 -10.51 0.73
N VAL A 36 7.29 -10.78 1.94
CA VAL A 36 8.70 -11.18 2.12
C VAL A 36 8.99 -12.47 1.35
N ILE A 37 8.13 -13.48 1.47
CA ILE A 37 8.27 -14.74 0.72
C ILE A 37 8.22 -14.49 -0.79
N ALA A 38 7.32 -13.63 -1.26
CA ALA A 38 7.24 -13.27 -2.68
C ALA A 38 8.54 -12.59 -3.17
N LEU A 39 9.12 -11.71 -2.35
CA LEU A 39 10.40 -11.07 -2.67
C LEU A 39 11.56 -12.08 -2.71
N GLU A 40 11.67 -12.97 -1.72
CA GLU A 40 12.71 -14.00 -1.65
C GLU A 40 12.71 -14.91 -2.89
N ASN A 41 11.54 -15.17 -3.45
CA ASN A 41 11.34 -15.95 -4.67
C ASN A 41 11.35 -15.12 -5.96
N ARG A 42 11.65 -13.81 -5.87
CA ARG A 42 11.66 -12.85 -6.99
C ARG A 42 10.35 -12.80 -7.78
N CYS A 43 9.22 -13.03 -7.12
CA CYS A 43 7.89 -12.95 -7.71
C CYS A 43 7.41 -11.48 -7.83
N GLY A 44 8.02 -10.71 -8.74
CA GLY A 44 7.77 -9.27 -8.91
C GLY A 44 6.28 -8.92 -9.10
N ASP A 45 5.58 -9.63 -9.98
CA ASP A 45 4.14 -9.41 -10.22
C ASP A 45 3.30 -9.58 -8.93
N LEU A 46 3.54 -10.63 -8.15
CA LEU A 46 2.81 -10.88 -6.90
C LEU A 46 3.13 -9.82 -5.83
N LEU A 47 4.39 -9.39 -5.77
CA LEU A 47 4.82 -8.35 -4.86
C LEU A 47 4.10 -7.02 -5.15
N ILE A 48 4.01 -6.64 -6.43
CA ILE A 48 3.29 -5.42 -6.86
C ILE A 48 1.79 -5.52 -6.56
N LEU A 49 1.15 -6.64 -6.91
CA LEU A 49 -0.28 -6.82 -6.63
C LEU A 49 -0.58 -6.75 -5.13
N GLY A 50 0.25 -7.39 -4.31
CA GLY A 50 0.05 -7.38 -2.86
C GLY A 50 0.31 -6.02 -2.23
N ILE A 51 1.38 -5.32 -2.61
CA ILE A 51 1.62 -3.94 -2.16
C ILE A 51 0.45 -3.03 -2.56
N HIS A 52 0.00 -3.11 -3.81
CA HIS A 52 -1.12 -2.31 -4.32
C HIS A 52 -2.40 -2.55 -3.52
N SER A 53 -2.74 -3.81 -3.25
CA SER A 53 -3.90 -4.19 -2.43
C SER A 53 -3.86 -3.58 -1.03
N VAL A 54 -2.70 -3.60 -0.36
CA VAL A 54 -2.53 -2.95 0.95
C VAL A 54 -2.71 -1.44 0.84
N ILE A 55 -2.09 -0.82 -0.16
CA ILE A 55 -2.17 0.63 -0.36
C ILE A 55 -3.61 1.07 -0.61
N GLU A 56 -4.36 0.37 -1.48
CA GLU A 56 -5.77 0.67 -1.71
C GLU A 56 -6.60 0.49 -0.44
N THR A 57 -6.37 -0.60 0.29
CA THR A 57 -7.08 -0.90 1.55
C THR A 57 -6.89 0.22 2.56
N VAL A 58 -5.64 0.66 2.76
CA VAL A 58 -5.33 1.72 3.73
C VAL A 58 -5.84 3.08 3.24
N SER A 59 -5.59 3.42 1.97
CA SER A 59 -6.00 4.71 1.42
C SER A 59 -7.52 4.89 1.45
N GLU A 60 -8.28 3.86 1.08
CA GLU A 60 -9.73 3.96 1.05
C GLU A 60 -10.35 3.87 2.45
N ASN A 61 -9.95 2.88 3.26
CA ASN A 61 -10.66 2.60 4.51
C ASN A 61 -10.17 3.46 5.68
N ILE A 62 -8.96 4.01 5.62
CA ILE A 62 -8.39 4.85 6.69
C ILE A 62 -8.39 6.31 6.26
N PHE A 63 -7.90 6.62 5.05
CA PHE A 63 -7.74 8.01 4.59
C PHE A 63 -8.84 8.52 3.67
N LEU A 64 -9.87 7.70 3.39
CA LEU A 64 -11.03 8.05 2.56
C LEU A 64 -10.67 8.52 1.14
N LYS A 65 -9.52 8.06 0.61
CA LYS A 65 -9.04 8.37 -0.74
C LYS A 65 -9.07 7.12 -1.61
N LYS A 66 -9.59 7.25 -2.82
CA LYS A 66 -9.86 6.11 -3.72
C LYS A 66 -9.09 6.22 -5.04
N GLY A 67 -8.91 5.06 -5.67
CA GLY A 67 -8.27 4.95 -6.97
C GLY A 67 -6.84 5.51 -6.97
N VAL A 68 -6.42 6.02 -8.12
CA VAL A 68 -5.04 6.48 -8.31
C VAL A 68 -4.64 7.65 -7.41
N SER A 69 -5.58 8.50 -7.01
CA SER A 69 -5.29 9.61 -6.08
C SER A 69 -5.02 9.11 -4.66
N GLY A 70 -5.74 8.08 -4.20
CA GLY A 70 -5.44 7.40 -2.94
C GLY A 70 -4.11 6.67 -2.98
N PHE A 71 -3.86 5.93 -4.07
CA PHE A 71 -2.60 5.24 -4.29
C PHE A 71 -1.40 6.21 -4.25
N LYS A 72 -1.48 7.31 -5.01
CA LYS A 72 -0.46 8.36 -5.02
C LYS A 72 -0.27 8.99 -3.64
N PHE A 73 -1.35 9.35 -2.96
CA PHE A 73 -1.30 9.91 -1.60
C PHE A 73 -0.53 9.00 -0.63
N TYR A 74 -0.76 7.69 -0.69
CA TYR A 74 -0.04 6.75 0.16
C TYR A 74 1.45 6.74 -0.16
N LEU A 75 1.81 6.67 -1.46
CA LEU A 75 3.20 6.69 -1.88
C LEU A 75 3.92 7.94 -1.36
N GLU A 76 3.34 9.13 -1.57
CA GLU A 76 3.91 10.42 -1.14
C GLU A 76 4.17 10.52 0.38
N ASN A 77 3.34 9.86 1.19
CA ASN A 77 3.43 9.97 2.64
C ASN A 77 4.23 8.85 3.30
N PHE A 78 4.19 7.64 2.72
CA PHE A 78 4.64 6.44 3.41
C PHE A 78 5.71 5.66 2.65
N VAL A 79 5.89 5.88 1.35
CA VAL A 79 6.84 5.10 0.51
C VAL A 79 7.95 5.97 -0.08
N ASP A 80 7.64 7.21 -0.42
CA ASP A 80 8.61 8.11 -1.01
C ASP A 80 9.73 8.46 -0.02
N ALA A 81 10.94 8.51 -0.56
CA ALA A 81 12.11 9.06 0.11
C ALA A 81 12.61 10.30 -0.64
N ASP A 82 13.29 11.20 0.08
CA ASP A 82 13.90 12.38 -0.51
C ASP A 82 15.23 12.04 -1.21
N LYS A 83 15.13 11.17 -2.22
CA LYS A 83 16.23 10.67 -3.03
C LYS A 83 15.74 10.38 -4.43
N GLU A 84 16.51 10.77 -5.44
CA GLU A 84 16.20 10.51 -6.85
C GLU A 84 16.03 9.00 -7.11
N GLY A 85 14.98 8.65 -7.85
CA GLY A 85 14.61 7.26 -8.12
C GLY A 85 13.94 6.53 -6.95
N PHE A 86 13.58 7.24 -5.86
CA PHE A 86 12.84 6.69 -4.71
C PHE A 86 11.52 7.43 -4.44
N ARG A 87 11.08 8.28 -5.39
CA ARG A 87 9.79 8.99 -5.34
C ARG A 87 8.76 8.28 -6.21
N PHE A 88 8.26 7.16 -5.73
CA PHE A 88 7.33 6.31 -6.47
C PHE A 88 6.01 7.00 -6.79
N SER A 89 5.62 8.03 -6.02
CA SER A 89 4.45 8.84 -6.33
C SER A 89 4.52 9.55 -7.69
N GLU A 90 5.72 9.81 -8.22
CA GLU A 90 5.94 10.39 -9.55
C GLU A 90 5.54 9.41 -10.67
N ILE A 91 5.49 8.12 -10.36
CA ILE A 91 5.11 7.04 -11.27
C ILE A 91 3.84 6.30 -10.82
N ALA A 92 3.02 6.94 -9.96
CA ALA A 92 1.83 6.33 -9.38
C ALA A 92 0.84 5.83 -10.43
N ASP A 93 0.63 6.60 -11.51
CA ASP A 93 -0.26 6.20 -12.61
C ASP A 93 0.24 4.93 -13.29
N VAL A 94 1.55 4.85 -13.57
CA VAL A 94 2.18 3.69 -14.21
C VAL A 94 2.09 2.45 -13.33
N LEU A 95 2.35 2.58 -12.03
CA LEU A 95 2.24 1.47 -11.07
C LEU A 95 0.80 1.00 -10.90
N ASN A 96 -0.16 1.93 -10.92
CA ASN A 96 -1.58 1.61 -10.83
C ASN A 96 -2.08 0.89 -12.10
N ASP A 97 -1.63 1.32 -13.29
CA ASP A 97 -1.95 0.67 -14.55
C ASP A 97 -1.30 -0.72 -14.65
N LEU A 98 -0.08 -0.86 -14.16
CA LEU A 98 0.62 -2.14 -14.11
C LEU A 98 -0.20 -3.20 -13.35
N ARG A 99 -0.85 -2.83 -12.23
CA ARG A 99 -1.73 -3.76 -11.50
C ARG A 99 -2.87 -4.26 -12.38
N ASN A 100 -3.50 -3.39 -13.18
CA ASN A 100 -4.57 -3.79 -14.10
C ASN A 100 -4.04 -4.71 -15.21
N ILE A 101 -2.84 -4.44 -15.73
CA ILE A 101 -2.19 -5.26 -16.75
C ILE A 101 -1.86 -6.66 -16.20
N ILE A 102 -1.25 -6.73 -15.01
CA ILE A 102 -0.91 -8.00 -14.35
C ILE A 102 -2.20 -8.80 -14.07
N ALA A 103 -3.24 -8.15 -13.55
CA ALA A 103 -4.47 -8.81 -13.13
C ALA A 103 -5.35 -9.29 -14.30
N HIS A 104 -5.36 -8.57 -15.44
CA HIS A 104 -6.39 -8.78 -16.47
C HIS A 104 -5.88 -8.90 -17.91
N GLN A 105 -4.64 -8.51 -18.21
CA GLN A 105 -4.18 -8.34 -19.60
C GLN A 105 -2.78 -8.92 -19.84
N LYS A 106 -2.57 -10.16 -19.40
CA LYS A 106 -1.27 -10.84 -19.52
C LYS A 106 -0.75 -10.95 -20.96
N ILE A 107 -1.62 -10.95 -21.97
CA ILE A 107 -1.24 -10.94 -23.40
C ILE A 107 -0.85 -9.54 -23.86
N SER A 108 -1.50 -8.48 -23.37
CA SER A 108 -1.14 -7.08 -23.65
C SER A 108 0.21 -6.68 -23.06
N LYS A 109 0.76 -7.43 -22.08
CA LYS A 109 2.14 -7.23 -21.56
C LYS A 109 3.20 -7.20 -22.68
N LEU A 110 2.96 -7.84 -23.81
CA LEU A 110 3.87 -7.82 -24.97
C LEU A 110 4.00 -6.43 -25.63
N GLY A 111 3.08 -5.50 -25.35
CA GLY A 111 3.13 -4.11 -25.83
C GLY A 111 3.44 -3.07 -24.76
N HIS A 112 3.65 -3.48 -23.50
CA HIS A 112 3.83 -2.54 -22.38
C HIS A 112 5.30 -2.36 -22.00
N SER A 113 5.63 -1.10 -21.78
CA SER A 113 6.97 -0.58 -21.50
C SER A 113 7.31 -0.69 -20.01
N PHE A 114 7.14 -1.85 -19.38
CA PHE A 114 7.44 -2.04 -17.95
C PHE A 114 8.27 -3.30 -17.67
N GLY A 115 9.35 -3.18 -16.91
CA GLY A 115 10.23 -4.29 -16.55
C GLY A 115 10.68 -4.26 -15.08
N TYR A 116 11.34 -5.35 -14.67
CA TYR A 116 11.90 -5.49 -13.32
C TYR A 116 13.42 -5.64 -13.38
N ASP A 117 14.13 -4.88 -12.55
CA ASP A 117 15.56 -5.07 -12.29
C ASP A 117 15.82 -5.05 -10.77
N PHE A 118 16.02 -6.25 -10.20
CA PHE A 118 16.30 -6.42 -8.77
C PHE A 118 17.71 -5.95 -8.37
N GLY A 119 18.63 -5.76 -9.32
CA GLY A 119 20.02 -5.35 -9.10
C GLY A 119 20.23 -3.82 -9.13
N ALA A 120 19.25 -3.06 -9.60
CA ALA A 120 19.35 -1.61 -9.71
C ALA A 120 19.56 -0.95 -8.33
N GLN A 121 20.35 0.13 -8.30
CA GLN A 121 20.64 0.87 -7.05
C GLN A 121 19.57 1.93 -6.72
N VAL A 122 18.60 2.10 -7.61
CA VAL A 122 17.46 3.02 -7.50
C VAL A 122 16.15 2.25 -7.54
N GLY A 123 15.09 2.84 -6.99
CA GLY A 123 13.76 2.24 -6.95
C GLY A 123 13.13 2.09 -8.33
N TYR A 124 13.33 3.07 -9.22
CA TYR A 124 12.94 2.97 -10.63
C TYR A 124 13.82 3.85 -11.52
N TYR A 125 13.83 3.56 -12.81
CA TYR A 125 14.45 4.38 -13.85
C TYR A 125 13.76 4.15 -15.20
N LYS A 126 14.02 5.01 -16.17
CA LYS A 126 13.51 4.87 -17.54
C LYS A 126 14.62 4.44 -18.49
N ILE A 127 14.34 3.49 -19.37
CA ILE A 127 15.14 3.14 -20.55
C ILE A 127 14.46 3.75 -21.78
N ASP A 128 15.25 4.44 -22.60
CA ASP A 128 14.82 5.04 -23.87
C ASP A 128 13.58 5.95 -23.76
N GLY A 129 13.41 6.61 -22.60
CA GLY A 129 12.31 7.53 -22.30
C GLY A 129 10.93 6.89 -22.08
N ASN A 130 10.72 5.67 -22.58
CA ASN A 130 9.40 5.03 -22.63
C ASN A 130 9.28 3.80 -21.73
N ILE A 131 10.36 3.06 -21.49
CA ILE A 131 10.31 1.82 -20.71
C ILE A 131 10.65 2.11 -19.25
N MET A 132 9.67 1.95 -18.37
CA MET A 132 9.86 2.03 -16.92
C MET A 132 10.45 0.72 -16.40
N ILE A 133 11.57 0.79 -15.70
CA ILE A 133 12.13 -0.34 -14.97
C ILE A 133 12.02 -0.07 -13.49
N LEU A 134 11.44 -1.01 -12.75
CA LEU A 134 11.28 -0.95 -11.30
C LEU A 134 12.24 -1.94 -10.64
N ASN A 135 12.84 -1.55 -9.52
CA ASN A 135 13.45 -2.48 -8.58
C ASN A 135 12.41 -2.89 -7.52
N PRO A 136 11.87 -4.13 -7.58
CA PRO A 136 10.84 -4.56 -6.65
C PRO A 136 11.34 -4.68 -5.21
N SER A 137 12.64 -5.01 -5.02
CA SER A 137 13.26 -5.08 -3.69
C SER A 137 13.25 -3.73 -2.99
N ILE A 138 13.68 -2.68 -3.70
CA ILE A 138 13.72 -1.32 -3.14
C ILE A 138 12.31 -0.80 -2.88
N PHE A 139 11.39 -1.01 -3.84
CA PHE A 139 10.00 -0.59 -3.67
C PHE A 139 9.35 -1.25 -2.45
N PHE A 140 9.51 -2.56 -2.28
CA PHE A 140 9.02 -3.28 -1.11
C PHE A 140 9.68 -2.83 0.19
N GLU A 141 11.00 -2.64 0.20
CA GLU A 141 11.69 -2.19 1.40
C GLU A 141 11.23 -0.79 1.84
N GLN A 142 10.98 0.12 0.89
CA GLN A 142 10.42 1.43 1.20
C GLN A 142 8.99 1.32 1.75
N PHE A 143 8.12 0.57 1.09
CA PHE A 143 6.76 0.28 1.55
C PHE A 143 6.74 -0.33 2.97
N LYS A 144 7.54 -1.36 3.21
CA LYS A 144 7.65 -2.06 4.49
C LYS A 144 8.19 -1.16 5.59
N SER A 145 9.06 -0.19 5.25
CA SER A 145 9.63 0.72 6.23
C SER A 145 8.58 1.61 6.91
N ALA A 146 7.45 1.90 6.24
CA ALA A 146 6.34 2.67 6.81
C ALA A 146 5.78 2.06 8.11
N PHE A 147 5.92 0.74 8.28
CA PHE A 147 5.41 -0.01 9.44
C PHE A 147 6.44 -0.17 10.58
N LYS A 148 7.69 0.27 10.40
CA LYS A 148 8.78 0.05 11.36
C LYS A 148 9.20 1.33 12.11
N LYS A 149 9.85 1.15 13.27
CA LYS A 149 10.59 2.22 13.96
C LYS A 149 11.96 2.38 13.27
N GLY A 150 12.17 3.49 12.55
CA GLY A 150 13.38 3.73 11.74
C GLY A 150 13.07 3.94 10.25
N ILE A 151 12.14 4.87 9.96
CA ILE A 151 11.61 5.10 8.62
C ILE A 151 12.70 5.54 7.64
N LYS A 152 12.63 5.00 6.43
CA LYS A 152 13.38 5.48 5.26
C LYS A 152 12.56 6.46 4.41
N THR A 153 11.33 6.71 4.83
CA THR A 153 10.30 7.46 4.11
C THR A 153 9.82 8.63 4.95
N LYS A 154 8.93 9.45 4.38
CA LYS A 154 8.48 10.70 4.99
C LYS A 154 7.76 10.52 6.34
N ARG A 155 6.96 9.46 6.51
CA ARG A 155 6.15 9.21 7.72
C ARG A 155 5.99 7.72 8.00
N ARG A 156 5.71 7.37 9.26
CA ARG A 156 5.18 6.04 9.59
C ARG A 156 3.69 6.00 9.36
N ILE A 157 3.20 4.82 8.99
CA ILE A 157 1.75 4.60 8.91
C ILE A 157 1.07 4.69 10.28
N TRP A 158 1.81 4.38 11.35
CA TRP A 158 1.36 4.50 12.74
C TRP A 158 1.17 5.95 13.20
N ASP A 159 1.68 6.94 12.45
CA ASP A 159 1.46 8.37 12.74
C ASP A 159 0.20 8.89 11.99
N TYR A 160 -0.75 8.01 11.65
CA TYR A 160 -1.96 8.31 10.87
C TYR A 160 -2.82 9.43 11.45
N ALA A 161 -2.85 9.58 12.77
CA ALA A 161 -3.62 10.62 13.46
C ALA A 161 -3.17 12.05 13.08
N GLN A 162 -1.95 12.23 12.57
CA GLN A 162 -1.47 13.52 12.08
C GLN A 162 -2.05 13.89 10.70
N LEU A 163 -2.67 12.94 10.01
CA LEU A 163 -3.20 13.08 8.66
C LEU A 163 -4.72 12.99 8.60
N LEU A 164 -5.37 12.73 9.74
CA LEU A 164 -6.82 12.61 9.87
C LEU A 164 -7.35 13.65 10.85
N SER A 165 -8.40 14.37 10.44
CA SER A 165 -9.25 15.10 11.37
C SER A 165 -10.13 14.15 12.20
N PRO A 166 -10.60 14.56 13.38
CA PRO A 166 -11.55 13.76 14.17
C PRO A 166 -12.79 13.32 13.37
N GLU A 167 -13.30 14.19 12.50
CA GLU A 167 -14.43 13.91 11.61
C GLU A 167 -14.12 12.81 10.61
N GLN A 168 -12.94 12.86 9.97
CA GLN A 168 -12.51 11.83 9.02
C GLN A 168 -12.31 10.48 9.71
N THR A 169 -11.76 10.47 10.94
CA THR A 169 -11.60 9.23 11.71
C THR A 169 -12.97 8.60 12.03
N ARG A 170 -13.97 9.41 12.39
CA ARG A 170 -15.35 8.91 12.62
C ARG A 170 -15.97 8.38 11.33
N GLU A 171 -15.87 9.11 10.23
CA GLU A 171 -16.42 8.68 8.94
C GLU A 171 -15.77 7.36 8.46
N ALA A 172 -14.46 7.22 8.64
CA ALA A 172 -13.73 6.01 8.30
C ALA A 172 -14.20 4.82 9.17
N ASN A 173 -14.40 5.02 10.47
CA ASN A 173 -14.94 4.01 11.37
C ASN A 173 -16.36 3.57 10.98
N GLU A 174 -17.25 4.53 10.69
CA GLU A 174 -18.62 4.23 10.26
C GLU A 174 -18.65 3.41 8.96
N LYS A 175 -17.84 3.79 7.97
CA LYS A 175 -17.70 3.03 6.71
C LYS A 175 -17.15 1.63 6.95
N PHE A 176 -16.16 1.50 7.83
CA PHE A 176 -15.61 0.19 8.20
C PHE A 176 -16.69 -0.69 8.86
N ILE A 177 -17.43 -0.18 9.85
CA ILE A 177 -18.52 -0.90 10.52
C ILE A 177 -19.57 -1.34 9.51
N GLN A 178 -19.98 -0.47 8.59
CA GLN A 178 -20.95 -0.81 7.55
C GLN A 178 -20.45 -1.93 6.64
N LYS A 179 -19.17 -1.90 6.24
CA LYS A 179 -18.56 -2.98 5.44
C LYS A 179 -18.49 -4.29 6.25
N PHE A 180 -18.02 -4.22 7.50
CA PHE A 180 -17.89 -5.37 8.40
C PHE A 180 -19.23 -6.05 8.69
N MET A 181 -20.33 -5.29 8.77
CA MET A 181 -21.67 -5.82 8.96
C MET A 181 -22.27 -6.48 7.71
N ARG A 182 -21.79 -6.15 6.50
CA ARG A 182 -22.41 -6.60 5.25
C ARG A 182 -22.14 -8.06 4.86
N LYS A 183 -21.24 -8.75 5.57
CA LYS A 183 -20.78 -10.14 5.33
C LYS A 183 -20.25 -10.39 3.90
#